data_AF-A0A087CSS2-F1
#
_entry.id   AF-A0A087CSS2-F1
#
_cell.length_a   1.000
_cell.length_b   1.000
_cell.length_c   1.000
_cell.angle_alpha   90.00
_cell.angle_beta   90.00
_cell.angle_gamma   90.00
#
_symmetry.space_group_name_H-M   'P 1'
#
loop_
_entity.id
_entity.type
_entity.pdbx_description
1 polymer ?
#
loop_
_entity_poly.entity_id
_entity_poly.type
_entity_poly.pdbx_seq_one_letter_code
_entity_poly.pdbx_strand_id
1 'polypeptide(L)'
;MTVSQKQLIDGLSKSRPQSRRDEARALLDALPDREREAVMLAAEGYTNAEIASRMFISERTAKAHLSSAADKLDMGRVQMARLVERADLPARL
;
A
#
# COMPACT_ATOMS: atom_id res chain seq x y z
N MET A 1 15.64 19.84 -39.38
CA MET A 1 14.55 19.27 -38.57
C MET A 1 15.13 18.18 -37.67
N THR A 2 15.58 18.54 -36.48
CA THR A 2 16.14 17.58 -35.52
C THR A 2 15.35 17.77 -34.23
N VAL A 3 14.16 17.16 -34.18
CA VAL A 3 13.37 17.13 -32.94
C VAL A 3 14.14 16.26 -31.95
N SER A 4 14.46 16.89 -30.83
CA SER A 4 15.42 16.46 -29.83
C SER A 4 15.03 15.13 -29.20
N GLN A 5 15.89 14.12 -29.37
CA GLN A 5 15.85 12.81 -28.71
C GLN A 5 15.71 12.92 -27.17
N LYS A 6 16.06 14.09 -26.61
CA LYS A 6 15.98 14.41 -25.19
C LYS A 6 14.55 14.64 -24.66
N GLN A 7 13.56 14.88 -25.52
CA GLN A 7 12.16 15.07 -25.10
C GLN A 7 11.34 13.77 -25.05
N LEU A 8 11.77 12.72 -25.74
CA LEU A 8 11.08 11.42 -25.71
C LEU A 8 11.36 10.62 -24.44
N ILE A 9 12.46 10.92 -23.75
CA ILE A 9 12.86 10.22 -22.52
C ILE A 9 12.03 10.73 -21.31
N ASP A 10 11.67 12.02 -21.27
CA ASP A 10 10.93 12.64 -20.15
C ASP A 10 9.49 12.10 -19.99
N GLY A 11 8.80 11.83 -21.11
CA GLY A 11 7.43 11.29 -21.10
C GLY A 11 7.35 9.85 -20.60
N LEU A 12 8.32 9.00 -20.96
CA LEU A 12 8.39 7.60 -20.53
C LEU A 12 8.79 7.47 -19.05
N SER A 13 9.63 8.39 -18.56
CA SER A 13 10.08 8.42 -17.17
C SER A 13 9.00 8.87 -16.20
N LYS A 14 8.03 9.69 -16.60
CA LYS A 14 6.90 10.13 -15.75
C LYS A 14 5.70 9.17 -15.79
N SER A 15 5.46 8.54 -16.94
CA SER A 15 4.33 7.59 -17.10
C SER A 15 4.51 6.31 -16.28
N ARG A 16 5.75 5.83 -16.10
CA ARG A 16 6.03 4.57 -15.39
C ARG A 16 5.87 4.67 -13.85
N PRO A 17 6.31 5.75 -13.17
CA PRO A 17 6.00 6.01 -11.77
C PRO A 17 4.50 6.15 -11.51
N GLN A 18 3.77 6.82 -12.41
CA GLN A 18 2.33 7.00 -12.27
C GLN A 18 1.59 5.66 -12.37
N SER A 19 1.89 4.82 -13.38
CA SER A 19 1.34 3.46 -13.50
C SER A 19 1.51 2.63 -12.23
N ARG A 20 2.72 2.65 -11.63
CA ARG A 20 3.00 1.88 -10.40
C ARG A 20 2.21 2.39 -9.18
N ARG A 21 1.98 3.70 -9.10
CA ARG A 21 1.17 4.30 -8.03
C ARG A 21 -0.29 3.88 -8.17
N ASP A 22 -0.82 3.96 -9.39
CA ASP A 22 -2.20 3.61 -9.70
C ASP A 22 -2.46 2.11 -9.48
N GLU A 23 -1.51 1.24 -9.87
CA GLU A 23 -1.54 -0.20 -9.58
C GLU A 23 -1.53 -0.47 -8.07
N ALA A 24 -0.65 0.19 -7.31
CA ALA A 24 -0.59 0.03 -5.87
C ALA A 24 -1.88 0.49 -5.18
N ARG A 25 -2.48 1.59 -5.68
CA ARG A 25 -3.78 2.08 -5.23
C ARG A 25 -4.88 1.06 -5.47
N ALA A 26 -4.96 0.52 -6.68
CA ALA A 26 -5.98 -0.45 -7.06
C ALA A 26 -5.90 -1.74 -6.22
N LEU A 27 -4.68 -2.22 -5.91
CA LEU A 27 -4.48 -3.37 -5.03
C LEU A 27 -4.98 -3.11 -3.61
N LEU A 28 -4.73 -1.91 -3.07
CA LEU A 28 -5.22 -1.54 -1.74
C LEU A 28 -6.74 -1.34 -1.71
N ASP A 29 -7.31 -0.73 -2.75
CA ASP A 29 -8.75 -0.47 -2.84
C ASP A 29 -9.55 -1.76 -3.14
N ALA A 30 -8.91 -2.83 -3.61
CA ALA A 30 -9.51 -4.15 -3.75
C ALA A 30 -9.65 -4.90 -2.40
N LEU A 31 -8.96 -4.46 -1.35
CA LEU A 31 -9.13 -5.03 -0.02
C LEU A 31 -10.45 -4.56 0.62
N PRO A 32 -11.13 -5.42 1.41
CA PRO A 32 -12.19 -4.98 2.30
C PRO A 32 -11.72 -3.88 3.25
N ASP A 33 -12.62 -2.96 3.60
CA ASP A 33 -12.30 -1.76 4.39
C ASP A 33 -11.48 -2.05 5.65
N ARG A 34 -11.84 -3.09 6.41
CA ARG A 34 -11.14 -3.46 7.65
C ARG A 34 -9.75 -4.04 7.43
N GLU A 35 -9.56 -4.76 6.33
CA GLU A 35 -8.24 -5.29 5.95
C GLU A 35 -7.34 -4.16 5.45
N ARG A 36 -7.88 -3.28 4.61
CA ARG A 36 -7.20 -2.07 4.15
C ARG A 36 -6.80 -1.18 5.31
N GLU A 37 -7.70 -0.93 6.26
CA GLU A 37 -7.42 -0.17 7.49
C GLU A 37 -6.28 -0.80 8.31
N ALA A 38 -6.30 -2.12 8.52
CA ALA A 38 -5.23 -2.82 9.23
C ALA A 38 -3.89 -2.74 8.48
N VAL A 39 -3.88 -2.86 7.15
CA VAL A 39 -2.68 -2.71 6.30
C VAL A 39 -2.10 -1.30 6.39
N MET A 40 -2.96 -0.26 6.38
CA MET A 40 -2.53 1.13 6.54
C MET A 40 -1.82 1.34 7.88
N LEU A 41 -2.43 0.89 8.97
CA LEU A 41 -1.83 1.00 10.31
C LEU A 41 -0.55 0.17 10.44
N ALA A 42 -0.47 -1.00 9.80
CA ALA A 42 0.75 -1.79 9.76
C ALA A 42 1.88 -1.11 8.97
N ALA A 43 1.56 -0.38 7.90
CA ALA A 43 2.52 0.43 7.14
C ALA A 43 3.03 1.63 7.94
N GLU A 44 2.23 2.16 8.87
CA GLU A 44 2.65 3.17 9.86
C GLU A 44 3.56 2.61 10.97
N GLY A 45 3.79 1.28 10.98
CA GLY A 45 4.70 0.64 11.93
C GLY A 45 4.03 0.15 13.22
N TYR A 46 2.70 0.28 13.36
CA TYR A 46 1.99 -0.21 14.53
C TYR A 46 2.06 -1.74 14.65
N THR A 47 2.16 -2.23 15.88
CA THR A 47 2.04 -3.64 16.24
C THR A 47 0.58 -4.13 16.18
N ASN A 48 0.36 -5.45 16.20
CA ASN A 48 -1.01 -5.99 16.17
C ASN A 48 -1.86 -5.53 17.37
N ALA A 49 -1.25 -5.36 18.55
CA ALA A 49 -1.92 -4.85 19.75
C ALA A 49 -2.31 -3.37 19.60
N GLU A 50 -1.44 -2.57 19.00
CA GLU A 50 -1.69 -1.15 18.71
C GLU A 50 -2.74 -0.94 17.63
N ILE A 51 -2.74 -1.78 16.59
CA ILE A 51 -3.76 -1.83 15.55
C ILE A 51 -5.11 -2.19 16.16
N ALA A 52 -5.13 -3.24 16.98
CA ALA A 52 -6.33 -3.69 17.68
C ALA A 52 -6.94 -2.60 18.55
N SER A 53 -6.10 -1.88 19.30
CA SER A 53 -6.53 -0.75 20.13
C SER A 53 -7.14 0.38 19.30
N ARG A 54 -6.55 0.71 18.15
CA ARG A 54 -7.04 1.77 17.25
C ARG A 54 -8.34 1.40 16.52
N MET A 55 -8.47 0.12 16.17
CA MET A 55 -9.65 -0.41 15.47
C MET A 55 -10.76 -0.87 16.43
N PHE A 56 -10.55 -0.77 17.75
CA PHE A 56 -11.47 -1.25 18.80
C PHE A 56 -11.85 -2.74 18.66
N ILE A 57 -10.85 -3.58 18.40
CA ILE A 57 -11.00 -5.04 18.24
C ILE A 57 -9.97 -5.80 19.09
N SER A 58 -10.04 -7.13 19.11
CA SER A 58 -9.02 -7.95 19.75
C SER A 58 -7.73 -8.03 18.92
N GLU A 59 -6.58 -8.25 19.56
CA GLU A 59 -5.30 -8.49 18.86
C GLU A 59 -5.39 -9.69 17.91
N ARG A 60 -6.13 -10.74 18.31
CA ARG A 60 -6.41 -11.89 17.45
C ARG A 60 -7.16 -11.48 16.18
N THR A 61 -8.14 -10.60 16.29
CA THR A 61 -8.93 -10.09 15.16
C THR A 61 -8.07 -9.20 14.25
N ALA A 62 -7.23 -8.34 14.81
CA ALA A 62 -6.27 -7.54 14.03
C ALA A 62 -5.30 -8.43 13.25
N LYS A 63 -4.78 -9.49 13.89
CA LYS A 63 -3.96 -10.51 13.21
C LYS A 63 -4.72 -11.19 12.08
N ALA A 64 -5.99 -11.53 12.28
CA ALA A 64 -6.82 -12.16 11.26
C ALA A 64 -7.06 -11.25 10.04
N HIS A 65 -7.32 -9.96 10.25
CA HIS A 65 -7.41 -8.99 9.14
C HIS A 65 -6.09 -8.89 8.36
N LEU A 66 -4.96 -8.79 9.05
CA LEU A 66 -3.64 -8.73 8.40
C LEU A 66 -3.28 -10.03 7.66
N SER A 67 -3.62 -11.20 8.22
CA SER A 67 -3.43 -12.48 7.55
C SER A 67 -4.31 -12.58 6.30
N SER A 68 -5.59 -12.21 6.38
CA SER A 68 -6.47 -12.26 5.22
C SER A 68 -6.02 -11.29 4.12
N ALA A 69 -5.55 -10.09 4.48
CA ALA A 69 -4.95 -9.16 3.54
C ALA A 69 -3.69 -9.72 2.88
N ALA A 70 -2.80 -10.34 3.69
CA ALA A 70 -1.58 -10.98 3.20
C ALA A 70 -1.88 -12.09 2.20
N ASP A 71 -2.87 -12.94 2.48
CA ASP A 71 -3.28 -14.02 1.59
C ASP A 71 -3.89 -13.49 0.28
N LYS A 72 -4.71 -12.42 0.35
CA LYS A 72 -5.32 -11.80 -0.85
C LYS A 72 -4.32 -11.07 -1.73
N LEU A 73 -3.31 -10.46 -1.13
CA LEU A 73 -2.27 -9.72 -1.86
C LEU A 73 -1.09 -10.61 -2.24
N ASP A 74 -0.98 -11.81 -1.70
CA ASP A 74 0.22 -12.67 -1.74
C ASP A 74 1.47 -11.90 -1.26
N MET A 75 1.33 -11.17 -0.16
CA MET A 75 2.34 -10.24 0.36
C MET A 75 2.52 -10.37 1.87
N GLY A 76 3.78 -10.46 2.30
CA GLY A 76 4.15 -10.31 3.71
C GLY A 76 4.00 -8.86 4.19
N ARG A 77 4.02 -8.65 5.52
CA ARG A 77 3.84 -7.34 6.17
C ARG A 77 4.73 -6.24 5.58
N VAL A 78 6.01 -6.53 5.35
CA VAL A 78 6.97 -5.57 4.79
C VAL A 78 6.64 -5.21 3.33
N GLN A 79 6.16 -6.17 2.53
CA GLN A 79 5.74 -5.92 1.16
C GLN A 79 4.46 -5.08 1.12
N MET A 80 3.50 -5.36 1.99
CA MET A 80 2.29 -4.53 2.16
C MET A 80 2.63 -3.10 2.58
N ALA A 81 3.59 -2.91 3.50
CA ALA A 81 4.05 -1.57 3.87
C ALA A 81 4.63 -0.80 2.67
N ARG A 82 5.50 -1.45 1.87
CA ARG A 82 6.03 -0.86 0.63
C ARG A 82 4.95 -0.61 -0.43
N LEU A 83 3.88 -1.42 -0.44
CA LEU A 83 2.73 -1.20 -1.33
C LEU A 83 2.02 0.11 -0.96
N VAL A 84 1.80 0.37 0.33
CA VAL A 84 1.21 1.63 0.82
C VAL A 84 2.10 2.82 0.44
N GLU A 85 3.41 2.75 0.67
CA GLU A 85 4.36 3.78 0.25
C GLU A 85 4.29 4.04 -1.27
N ARG A 86 4.22 2.98 -2.08
CA ARG A 86 4.10 3.08 -3.54
C ARG A 86 2.79 3.71 -4.00
N ALA A 87 1.71 3.56 -3.24
CA ALA A 87 0.43 4.20 -3.54
C ALA A 87 0.42 5.71 -3.28
N ASP A 88 1.57 6.28 -2.83
CA ASP A 88 1.70 7.66 -2.34
C ASP A 88 0.67 7.95 -1.24
N LEU A 89 0.26 6.89 -0.53
CA LEU A 89 -0.51 7.01 0.67
C LEU A 89 0.46 7.33 1.78
N PRO A 90 0.29 8.48 2.45
CA PRO A 90 1.10 8.73 3.61
C PRO A 90 0.76 7.66 4.65
N ALA A 91 1.75 6.86 5.03
CA ALA A 91 1.85 6.37 6.39
C ALA A 91 2.06 7.64 7.22
N ARG A 92 0.97 8.33 7.62
CA ARG A 92 1.09 9.68 8.20
C ARG A 92 1.85 9.60 9.51
N LEU A 93 3.08 10.10 9.49
CA LEU A 93 3.73 10.80 10.60
C LEU A 93 3.66 12.29 10.32
#